data_AF-A0A9P8FJJ2-F1
#
_entry.id   AF-A0A9P8FJJ2-F1
#
_cell.length_a   1.000
_cell.length_b   1.000
_cell.length_c   1.000
_cell.angle_alpha   90.00
_cell.angle_beta   90.00
_cell.angle_gamma   90.00
#
_symmetry.space_group_name_H-M   'P 1'
#
loop_
_entity.id
_entity.type
_entity.pdbx_description
1 polymer ?
#
loop_
_entity_poly.entity_id
_entity_poly.type
_entity_poly.pdbx_seq_one_letter_code
_entity_poly.pdbx_strand_id
1 'polypeptide(L)'
;EAGTQRQKQEWGKSFQVEWISTNRLPFYRTRGLRNPWNENREIKIARDGTEIEPSIGQRLVQMFHRPAHVPQGAVNMSPVAMHFPS
;
A
#
# COMPACT_ATOMS: atom_id res chain seq x y z
N GLU A 1 -3.73 -31.35 -34.35
CA GLU A 1 -3.88 -30.32 -33.30
C GLU A 1 -2.52 -30.10 -32.64
N ALA A 2 -1.95 -28.90 -32.77
CA ALA A 2 -0.63 -28.59 -32.18
C ALA A 2 -0.84 -27.91 -30.83
N GLY A 3 -0.46 -28.60 -29.76
CA GLY A 3 -0.53 -28.09 -28.39
C GLY A 3 0.33 -26.84 -28.23
N THR A 4 -0.28 -25.75 -27.79
CA THR A 4 0.42 -24.53 -27.37
C THR A 4 1.28 -24.89 -26.15
N GLN A 5 2.60 -25.02 -26.36
CA GLN A 5 3.56 -25.05 -25.26
C GLN A 5 3.40 -23.74 -24.48
N ARG A 6 2.95 -23.83 -23.23
CA ARG A 6 3.01 -22.71 -22.29
C ARG A 6 4.49 -22.37 -22.14
N GLN A 7 4.91 -21.26 -22.74
CA GLN A 7 6.25 -20.71 -22.58
C GLN A 7 6.54 -20.63 -21.07
N LYS A 8 7.58 -21.32 -20.62
CA LYS A 8 8.04 -21.26 -19.23
C LYS A 8 8.43 -19.80 -18.99
N GLN A 9 7.68 -19.12 -18.13
CA GLN A 9 7.89 -17.71 -17.87
C GLN A 9 9.18 -17.57 -17.06
N GLU A 10 10.31 -17.35 -17.76
CA GLU A 10 11.61 -17.17 -17.12
C GLU A 10 11.69 -15.75 -16.54
N TRP A 11 12.02 -15.67 -15.26
CA TRP A 11 12.22 -14.40 -14.58
C TRP A 11 13.51 -13.72 -15.08
N GLY A 12 13.55 -12.39 -15.03
CA GLY A 12 14.74 -11.62 -15.39
C GLY A 12 15.85 -11.71 -14.33
N LYS A 13 16.93 -10.93 -14.57
CA LYS A 13 18.04 -10.78 -13.62
C LYS A 13 17.56 -10.22 -12.28
N SER A 14 17.99 -10.81 -11.18
CA SER A 14 17.69 -10.33 -9.83
C SER A 14 18.44 -9.03 -9.48
N PHE A 15 17.87 -8.27 -8.55
CA PHE A 15 18.49 -7.07 -7.98
C PHE A 15 18.24 -7.03 -6.48
N GLN A 16 19.16 -6.39 -5.75
CA GLN A 16 19.06 -6.22 -4.31
C GLN A 16 18.13 -5.06 -3.98
N VAL A 17 17.29 -5.24 -2.96
CA VAL A 17 16.39 -4.20 -2.44
C VAL A 17 16.56 -4.09 -0.93
N GLU A 18 16.37 -2.87 -0.42
CA GLU A 18 16.24 -2.60 1.01
C GLU A 18 14.85 -2.05 1.30
N TRP A 19 14.18 -2.60 2.32
CA TRP A 19 12.85 -2.16 2.71
C TRP A 19 12.94 -0.91 3.58
N ILE A 20 12.47 0.23 3.05
CA ILE A 20 12.36 1.48 3.83
C ILE A 20 11.16 1.45 4.79
N SER A 21 10.04 0.86 4.37
CA SER A 21 8.82 0.70 5.20
C SER A 21 7.99 -0.49 4.74
N THR A 22 7.46 -1.25 5.70
CA THR A 22 6.50 -2.35 5.48
C THR A 22 5.08 -2.01 5.94
N ASN A 23 4.87 -0.79 6.44
CA ASN A 23 3.55 -0.32 6.87
C ASN A 23 2.58 -0.23 5.69
N ARG A 24 1.32 -0.56 5.94
CA ARG A 24 0.26 -0.42 4.92
C ARG A 24 -0.22 1.03 4.86
N LEU A 25 -0.30 1.57 3.66
CA LEU A 25 -0.93 2.85 3.37
C LEU A 25 -2.29 2.61 2.68
N PRO A 26 -3.42 2.79 3.38
CA PRO A 26 -4.74 2.64 2.75
C PRO A 26 -4.97 3.65 1.63
N PHE A 27 -5.62 3.24 0.53
CA PHE A 27 -5.87 4.10 -0.62
C PHE A 27 -6.70 5.36 -0.34
N TYR A 28 -7.52 5.38 0.71
CA TYR A 28 -8.24 6.60 1.06
C TYR A 28 -7.29 7.73 1.50
N ARG A 29 -6.09 7.40 2.02
CA ARG A 29 -5.08 8.40 2.43
C ARG A 29 -4.36 9.01 1.23
N THR A 30 -4.39 8.36 0.07
CA THR A 30 -3.80 8.86 -1.18
C THR A 30 -4.83 9.50 -2.11
N ARG A 31 -6.06 9.73 -1.64
CA ARG A 31 -7.12 10.38 -2.43
C ARG A 31 -6.66 11.75 -2.92
N GLY A 32 -6.86 12.01 -4.21
CA GLY A 32 -6.46 13.26 -4.85
C GLY A 32 -4.98 13.35 -5.24
N LEU A 33 -4.13 12.40 -4.82
CA LEU A 33 -2.77 12.30 -5.34
C LEU A 33 -2.79 11.66 -6.74
N ARG A 34 -2.28 12.39 -7.73
CA ARG A 34 -2.32 12.01 -9.16
C ARG A 34 -0.93 12.03 -9.77
N ASN A 35 -0.70 11.17 -10.75
CA ASN A 35 0.58 11.06 -11.46
C ASN A 35 0.48 11.68 -12.86
N PRO A 36 1.08 12.86 -13.12
CA PRO A 36 1.06 13.51 -14.43
C PRO A 36 1.61 12.63 -15.57
N TRP A 37 2.54 11.71 -15.26
CA TRP A 37 3.13 10.80 -16.24
C TRP A 37 2.22 9.63 -16.64
N ASN A 38 1.09 9.47 -15.95
CA ASN A 38 0.12 8.42 -16.20
C ASN A 38 -1.28 9.01 -16.41
N GLU A 39 -1.41 9.90 -17.38
CA GLU A 39 -2.66 10.59 -17.75
C GLU A 39 -3.29 11.36 -16.58
N ASN A 40 -2.47 11.77 -15.60
CA ASN A 40 -2.91 12.40 -14.37
C ASN A 40 -3.97 11.57 -13.61
N ARG A 41 -3.91 10.23 -13.71
CA ARG A 41 -4.76 9.30 -12.96
C ARG A 41 -4.36 9.25 -11.49
N GLU A 42 -5.29 8.83 -10.64
CA GLU A 42 -4.99 8.63 -9.21
C GLU A 42 -3.82 7.66 -9.05
N ILE A 43 -2.96 7.90 -8.04
CA ILE A 43 -1.73 7.14 -7.84
C ILE A 43 -1.95 5.63 -7.65
N LYS A 44 -3.14 5.24 -7.18
CA LYS A 44 -3.54 3.83 -7.02
C LYS A 44 -3.86 3.12 -8.34
N ILE A 45 -3.96 3.86 -9.45
CA ILE A 45 -4.27 3.36 -10.78
C ILE A 45 -2.98 3.31 -11.58
N ALA A 46 -2.32 2.16 -11.56
CA ALA A 46 -1.04 1.92 -12.23
C ALA A 46 -0.92 0.45 -12.64
N ARG A 47 -0.15 0.17 -13.70
CA ARG A 47 0.31 -1.18 -14.02
C ARG A 47 1.65 -1.45 -13.32
N ASP A 48 2.07 -2.70 -13.28
CA ASP A 48 3.41 -3.04 -12.84
C ASP A 48 4.46 -2.28 -13.68
N GLY A 49 5.50 -1.78 -13.03
CA GLY A 49 6.54 -0.95 -13.66
C GLY A 49 6.12 0.47 -14.07
N THR A 50 4.93 0.97 -13.66
CA THR A 50 4.54 2.36 -13.96
C THR A 50 5.43 3.35 -13.20
N GLU A 51 6.14 4.21 -13.93
CA GLU A 51 6.94 5.28 -13.34
C GLU A 51 6.06 6.39 -12.73
N ILE A 52 6.55 7.00 -11.66
CA ILE A 52 5.86 8.07 -10.92
C ILE A 52 6.72 9.32 -10.97
N GLU A 53 6.07 10.47 -11.23
CA GLU A 53 6.76 11.76 -11.19
C GLU A 53 7.47 11.98 -9.82
N PRO A 54 8.74 12.43 -9.79
CA PRO A 54 9.57 12.46 -8.59
C PRO A 54 8.93 13.17 -7.39
N SER A 55 8.32 14.34 -7.60
CA SER A 55 7.69 15.10 -6.51
C SER A 55 6.46 14.38 -5.94
N ILE A 56 5.67 13.71 -6.78
CA ILE A 56 4.55 12.86 -6.38
C ILE A 56 5.06 11.61 -5.63
N GLY A 57 6.14 10.99 -6.10
CA GLY A 57 6.77 9.84 -5.46
C GLY A 57 7.29 10.17 -4.05
N GLN A 58 7.98 11.30 -3.89
CA GLN A 58 8.43 11.79 -2.58
C GLN A 58 7.25 11.99 -1.62
N ARG A 59 6.17 12.62 -2.09
CA ARG A 59 4.96 12.83 -1.28
C ARG A 59 4.30 11.51 -0.88
N LEU A 60 4.26 10.52 -1.79
CA LEU A 60 3.74 9.19 -1.49
C LEU A 60 4.58 8.49 -0.40
N VAL A 61 5.90 8.53 -0.52
CA VAL A 61 6.83 7.96 0.49
C VAL A 61 6.62 8.58 1.87
N GLN A 62 6.43 9.90 1.96
CA GLN A 62 6.14 10.57 3.24
C GLN A 62 4.83 10.09 3.89
N MET A 63 3.83 9.69 3.10
CA MET A 63 2.57 9.16 3.65
C MET A 63 2.74 7.80 4.34
N PHE A 64 3.71 6.99 3.93
CA PHE A 64 4.06 5.73 4.60
C PHE A 64 4.74 5.95 5.97
N HIS A 65 5.49 7.04 6.11
CA HIS A 65 6.18 7.39 7.37
C HIS A 65 5.25 8.00 8.42
N ARG A 66 4.06 8.46 8.03
CA ARG A 66 3.10 9.04 8.97
C ARG A 66 2.23 7.91 9.55
N PRO A 67 2.40 7.54 10.84
CA PRO A 67 1.59 6.49 11.44
C PRO A 67 0.12 6.79 11.20
N ALA A 68 -0.64 5.76 10.82
CA ALA A 68 -2.08 5.88 10.77
C ALA A 68 -2.51 6.31 12.17
N HIS A 69 -3.16 7.48 12.27
CA HIS A 69 -3.84 7.84 13.51
C HIS A 69 -4.96 6.81 13.64
N VAL A 70 -4.76 5.82 14.50
CA VAL A 70 -5.89 5.03 14.99
C VAL A 70 -6.84 6.05 15.61
N PRO A 71 -8.11 6.16 15.17
CA PRO A 71 -9.06 7.01 15.86
C PRO A 71 -9.08 6.54 17.33
N GLN A 72 -8.65 7.42 18.23
CA GLN A 72 -8.68 7.24 19.68
C GLN A 72 -10.15 7.18 20.11
N GLY A 73 -10.78 6.04 19.88
CA GLY A 73 -12.18 5.76 20.22
C GLY A 73 -12.49 4.28 20.37
N ALA A 74 -11.59 3.39 19.94
CA ALA A 74 -11.78 1.94 20.05
C ALA A 74 -11.12 1.31 21.30
N VAL A 75 -10.46 2.10 22.16
CA VAL A 75 -9.78 1.60 23.37
C VAL A 75 -10.39 2.20 24.64
N ASN A 76 -11.68 2.02 24.87
CA ASN A 76 -12.24 2.25 26.20
C ASN A 76 -13.38 1.29 26.58
N MET A 77 -13.28 0.02 26.15
CA MET A 77 -14.09 -1.04 26.75
C MET A 77 -13.34 -1.53 28.00
N SER A 78 -13.61 -0.87 29.13
CA SER A 78 -13.24 -1.41 30.44
C SER A 78 -13.89 -2.79 30.62
N PRO A 79 -13.18 -3.84 31.07
CA PRO A 79 -13.85 -5.08 31.44
C PRO A 79 -14.61 -4.80 32.73
N VAL A 80 -15.93 -4.62 32.63
CA VAL A 80 -16.79 -4.67 33.81
C VAL A 80 -16.61 -6.06 34.41
N ALA A 81 -15.98 -6.10 35.58
CA ALA A 81 -15.89 -7.30 36.41
C ALA A 81 -17.32 -7.79 36.70
N MET A 82 -17.72 -8.89 36.07
CA MET A 82 -18.96 -9.58 36.38
C MET A 82 -18.80 -10.25 37.75
N HIS A 83 -19.28 -9.57 38.78
CA HIS A 83 -19.42 -10.09 40.14
C HIS A 83 -20.57 -11.09 40.17
N PHE A 84 -20.29 -12.37 40.42
CA PHE A 84 -21.30 -13.40 40.69
C PHE A 84 -21.54 -13.47 42.20
N PRO A 85 -22.77 -13.24 42.72
CA PRO A 85 -23.09 -13.60 44.09
C PRO A 85 -23.31 -15.12 44.21
N SER A 86 -23.00 -15.63 45.40
CA SER A 86 -23.00 -17.06 45.80
C SER A 86 -24.33 -17.78 45.61
#